data_AF-A0A5B2THQ9-F1
#
_entry.id   AF-A0A5B2THQ9-F1
#
_cell.length_a   1.000
_cell.length_b   1.000
_cell.length_c   1.000
_cell.angle_alpha   90.00
_cell.angle_beta   90.00
_cell.angle_gamma   90.00
#
_symmetry.space_group_name_H-M   'P 1'
#
loop_
_entity.id
_entity.type
_entity.pdbx_description
1 polymer ?
#
loop_
_entity_poly.entity_id
_entity_poly.type
_entity_poly.pdbx_seq_one_letter_code
_entity_poly.pdbx_strand_id
1 'polypeptide(L)' 'MSSSPRLWADFSEPQQLVLSQEALRRAAETLASHAEILAREMEDGALLDRGGPDALRLFASVVRATHQEAFGPALRA' A
#
# COMPACT_ATOMS: atom_id res chain seq x y z
N MET A 1 -33.09 -9.73 -0.06
CA MET A 1 -32.41 -9.81 -1.37
C MET A 1 -30.97 -10.17 -1.10
N SER A 2 -30.53 -11.38 -1.48
CA SER A 2 -29.15 -11.83 -1.26
C SER A 2 -28.34 -11.47 -2.51
N SER A 3 -27.50 -10.44 -2.43
CA SER A 3 -26.58 -10.09 -3.51
C SER A 3 -25.43 -11.08 -3.50
N SER A 4 -25.41 -12.03 -4.44
CA SER A 4 -24.26 -12.91 -4.58
C SER A 4 -23.00 -12.08 -4.90
N PRO A 5 -21.85 -12.35 -4.25
CA PRO A 5 -20.61 -11.65 -4.55
C PRO A 5 -20.24 -11.92 -6.02
N ARG A 6 -19.93 -10.86 -6.77
CA ARG A 6 -19.39 -11.00 -8.13
C ARG A 6 -18.03 -11.65 -8.06
N LEU A 7 -17.80 -12.64 -8.90
CA LEU A 7 -16.50 -13.28 -9.04
C LEU A 7 -15.59 -12.35 -9.84
N TRP A 8 -14.27 -12.47 -9.63
CA TRP A 8 -13.28 -11.68 -10.37
C TRP A 8 -13.43 -11.81 -11.90
N ALA A 9 -13.75 -13.03 -12.35
CA ALA A 9 -13.96 -13.35 -13.76
C ALA A 9 -15.17 -12.63 -14.38
N ASP A 10 -16.08 -12.07 -13.57
CA ASP A 10 -17.26 -11.34 -14.04
C ASP A 10 -16.94 -9.91 -14.48
N PHE A 11 -15.74 -9.40 -14.17
CA PHE A 11 -15.28 -8.06 -14.56
C PHE A 11 -14.58 -8.09 -15.91
N SER A 12 -14.79 -7.05 -16.72
CA SER A 12 -14.01 -6.86 -17.95
C SER A 12 -12.55 -6.54 -17.64
N GLU A 13 -11.62 -6.77 -18.57
CA GLU A 13 -10.20 -6.46 -18.38
C GLU A 13 -9.93 -5.01 -17.92
N PRO A 14 -10.59 -3.96 -18.49
CA PRO A 14 -10.43 -2.61 -17.98
C PRO A 14 -10.90 -2.44 -16.53
N GLN A 15 -11.99 -3.11 -16.13
CA GLN A 15 -12.49 -3.08 -14.74
C GLN A 15 -11.52 -3.80 -13.79
N GLN A 16 -11.03 -4.96 -14.20
CA GLN A 16 -10.01 -5.71 -13.46
C GLN A 16 -8.74 -4.88 -13.28
N LEU A 17 -8.30 -4.16 -14.31
CA LEU A 17 -7.14 -3.29 -14.23
C LEU A 17 -7.36 -2.18 -13.19
N VAL A 18 -8.46 -1.44 -13.26
CA VAL A 18 -8.77 -0.36 -12.29
C VAL A 18 -8.85 -0.90 -10.85
N LEU A 19 -9.51 -2.04 -10.65
CA LEU A 19 -9.60 -2.67 -9.33
C LEU A 19 -8.23 -3.11 -8.80
N SER A 20 -7.37 -3.64 -9.67
CA SER A 20 -6.00 -4.06 -9.32
C SER A 20 -5.14 -2.87 -8.93
N GLN A 21 -5.22 -1.76 -9.68
CA GLN A 21 -4.49 -0.53 -9.38
C GLN A 21 -4.90 0.05 -8.01
N GLU A 22 -6.20 0.07 -7.72
CA GLU A 22 -6.72 0.53 -6.44
C GLU A 22 -6.32 -0.41 -5.28
N ALA A 23 -6.33 -1.72 -5.50
CA ALA A 23 -5.85 -2.69 -4.51
C ALA A 23 -4.35 -2.48 -4.22
N LEU A 24 -3.53 -2.30 -5.25
CA LEU A 24 -2.11 -1.99 -5.13
C LEU A 24 -1.88 -0.67 -4.40
N ARG A 25 -2.70 0.36 -4.65
CA ARG A 25 -2.66 1.64 -3.91
C ARG A 25 -2.83 1.46 -2.42
N ARG A 26 -3.84 0.70 -2.03
CA ARG A 26 -4.11 0.42 -0.61
C ARG A 26 -2.99 -0.40 0.01
N ALA A 27 -2.48 -1.39 -0.71
CA ALA A 27 -1.36 -2.21 -0.24
C ALA A 27 -0.10 -1.37 -0.03
N ALA A 28 0.25 -0.50 -0.97
CA ALA A 28 1.40 0.40 -0.88
C ALA A 28 1.31 1.31 0.36
N GLU A 29 0.16 1.96 0.58
CA GLU A 29 -0.04 2.82 1.75
C GLU A 29 0.07 2.05 3.08
N THR A 30 -0.49 0.83 3.10
CA THR A 30 -0.42 -0.05 4.27
C THR A 30 1.02 -0.42 4.60
N LEU A 31 1.81 -0.81 3.58
CA LEU A 31 3.21 -1.19 3.75
C LEU A 31 4.07 -0.01 4.20
N ALA A 32 3.87 1.17 3.62
CA ALA A 32 4.57 2.38 4.03
C ALA A 32 4.27 2.74 5.50
N SER A 33 3.00 2.69 5.90
CA SER A 33 2.59 2.93 7.28
C SER A 33 3.18 1.91 8.25
N HIS A 34 3.19 0.63 7.89
CA HIS A 34 3.80 -0.42 8.71
C HIS A 34 5.32 -0.25 8.85
N ALA A 35 6.01 0.19 7.80
CA ALA A 35 7.44 0.48 7.89
C ALA A 35 7.74 1.61 8.88
N GLU A 36 6.89 2.65 8.94
CA GLU A 36 7.02 3.72 9.93
C GLU A 36 6.76 3.26 11.36
N ILE A 37 5.76 2.40 11.57
CA ILE A 37 5.51 1.79 12.88
C ILE A 37 6.72 0.98 13.31
N LEU A 38 7.24 0.12 12.41
CA LEU A 38 8.40 -0.71 12.69
C LEU A 38 9.66 0.12 13.03
N ALA A 39 9.85 1.25 12.36
CA ALA A 39 10.94 2.18 12.67
C ALA A 39 10.83 2.73 14.10
N ARG A 40 9.62 3.11 14.53
CA ARG A 40 9.39 3.61 15.91
C ARG A 40 9.65 2.53 16.95
N GLU A 41 9.15 1.31 16.72
CA GLU A 41 9.39 0.18 17.62
C GLU A 41 10.89 -0.15 17.75
N MET A 42 11.67 0.04 16.68
CA MET A 42 13.14 -0.09 16.74
C MET A 42 13.80 1.02 17.54
N GLU A 43 13.35 2.27 17.39
CA GLU A 43 13.87 3.42 18.17
C GLU A 43 13.57 3.32 19.65
N ASP A 44 12.39 2.80 19.98
CA ASP A 44 11.95 2.57 21.35
C ASP A 44 12.64 1.33 21.98
N GLY A 45 13.48 0.63 21.20
CA GLY A 45 14.24 -0.54 21.65
C GLY A 45 13.41 -1.81 21.80
N ALA A 46 12.16 -1.81 21.34
CA ALA A 46 11.29 -2.98 21.35
C ALA A 46 11.71 -4.04 20.31
N LEU A 47 12.44 -3.62 19.26
CA LEU A 47 12.92 -4.48 18.19
C LEU A 47 14.43 -4.34 17.95
N LEU A 48 15.07 -5.45 17.57
CA LEU A 48 16.48 -5.46 17.20
C LEU A 48 16.72 -4.71 15.89
N ASP A 49 17.71 -3.84 15.88
CA ASP A 49 18.15 -3.16 14.67
C ASP A 49 18.73 -4.15 13.64
N ARG A 50 18.08 -4.25 12.48
CA ARG A 50 18.50 -5.05 11.32
C ARG A 50 18.45 -4.23 10.02
N GLY A 51 18.91 -2.98 10.07
CA GLY A 51 18.95 -2.09 8.91
C GLY A 51 18.59 -0.65 9.21
N GLY A 52 18.24 -0.35 10.45
CA GLY A 52 18.00 0.99 10.96
C GLY A 52 16.56 1.49 10.75
N PRO A 53 16.01 2.26 11.71
CA PRO A 53 14.77 3.01 11.54
C PRO A 53 14.76 3.88 10.27
N ASP A 54 15.90 4.45 9.90
CA ASP A 54 16.03 5.34 8.74
C ASP A 54 15.84 4.61 7.41
N ALA A 55 16.28 3.35 7.28
CA ALA A 55 16.03 2.57 6.08
C ALA A 55 14.54 2.27 5.90
N LEU A 56 13.81 2.02 6.99
CA LEU A 56 12.36 1.80 6.95
C LEU A 56 11.60 3.06 6.57
N ARG A 57 12.03 4.23 7.05
CA ARG A 57 11.47 5.53 6.63
C ARG A 57 11.77 5.83 5.16
N LEU A 58 12.98 5.53 4.70
CA LEU A 58 13.34 5.65 3.29
C LEU A 58 12.45 4.75 2.43
N PHE A 59 12.27 3.49 2.83
CA PHE A 59 11.36 2.56 2.15
C PHE A 59 9.94 3.11 2.07
N ALA A 60 9.36 3.58 3.19
CA ALA A 60 8.03 4.19 3.21
C ALA A 60 7.93 5.38 2.25
N SER A 61 8.96 6.23 2.23
CA SER A 61 9.03 7.40 1.35
C SER A 61 9.07 7.01 -0.13
N VAL A 62 9.89 6.02 -0.48
CA VAL A 62 10.01 5.51 -1.86
C VAL A 62 8.70 4.87 -2.31
N VAL A 63 8.05 4.06 -1.46
CA VAL A 63 6.77 3.42 -1.78
C VAL A 63 5.69 4.48 -2.04
N ARG A 64 5.60 5.52 -1.20
CA ARG A 64 4.63 6.61 -1.42
C ARG A 64 4.93 7.41 -2.68
N ALA A 65 6.19 7.75 -2.94
CA ALA A 65 6.58 8.52 -4.11
C ALA A 65 6.29 7.77 -5.42
N THR A 66 6.73 6.51 -5.51
CA THR A 66 6.50 5.66 -6.69
C THR A 66 5.02 5.40 -6.93
N HIS A 67 4.22 5.23 -5.87
CA HIS A 67 2.80 4.98 -6.00
C HIS A 67 2.02 6.25 -6.41
N GLN A 68 2.35 7.41 -5.85
CA GLN A 68 1.80 8.70 -6.27
C GLN A 68 2.10 9.01 -7.74
N GLU A 69 3.31 8.70 -8.20
CA GLU A 69 3.71 8.88 -9.61
C GLU A 69 2.99 7.92 -10.55
N ALA A 70 2.89 6.63 -10.18
CA ALA A 70 2.31 5.60 -11.04
C ALA A 70 0.77 5.66 -11.14
N PHE A 71 0.08 6.16 -10.11
CA PHE A 71 -1.39 6.07 -10.04
C PHE A 71 -2.10 7.41 -9.78
N GLY A 72 -1.36 8.51 -9.57
CA GLY A 72 -1.92 9.84 -9.34
C GLY A 72 -2.82 9.94 -8.09
N PRO A 73 -3.34 11.14 -7.76
CA PRO A 73 -4.39 11.25 -6.78
C PRO A 73 -5.61 10.47 -7.29
N ALA A 74 -6.12 9.55 -6.47
CA ALA A 74 -7.35 8.82 -6.78
C ALA A 74 -8.44 9.85 -7.12
N LEU A 75 -8.81 9.95 -8.39
CA LEU A 75 -9.87 10.82 -8.85
C LEU A 75 -11.13 10.40 -8.09
N ARG A 76 -11.60 11.23 -7.16
CA ARG A 76 -12.90 11.02 -6.51
C ARG A 76 -13.96 11.14 -7.60
N ALA A 77 -14.53 10.00 -7.99
CA ALA A 77 -15.75 9.91 -8.78
C ALA A 77 -16.96 10.32 -7.94
#